data_AF-A0A4Q2RX39-F1
#
_entry.id   AF-A0A4Q2RX39-F1
#
_cell.length_a   1.000
_cell.length_b   1.000
_cell.length_c   1.000
_cell.angle_alpha   90.00
_cell.angle_beta   90.00
_cell.angle_gamma   90.00
#
_symmetry.space_group_name_H-M   'P 1'
#
loop_
_entity.id
_entity.type
_entity.pdbx_description
1 polymer ?
#
loop_
_entity_poly.entity_id
_entity_poly.type
_entity_poly.pdbx_seq_one_letter_code
_entity_poly.pdbx_strand_id
1 'polypeptide(L)'
;MELLPQSREALDEYVTPTLDDVEALLRVIEGWAVRTVPECVAVSVTLLEDDLTFTLVDDVSAAQRLASPPRTDESERFDLHALDEDGWAEMARERAFAGIASTVSIPVVEHGRVVLNIDLYASTPHAFHDRIDELVDTLGAWQAGAVTNADLGFDTLRRAEAAPERLREQRMVDVAVGLVAARTGVTTDEALAMVREAAHRAGIAEIQVAMVAQSLLA
;
A
#
# COMPACT_ATOMS: atom_id res chain seq x y z
N MET A 1 -10.77 -0.74 14.88
CA MET A 1 -9.58 -0.13 14.28
C MET A 1 -9.77 1.35 13.95
N GLU A 2 -8.67 2.09 13.95
CA GLU A 2 -8.54 3.48 13.53
C GLU A 2 -7.61 3.58 12.31
N LEU A 3 -7.81 4.59 11.47
CA LEU A 3 -6.92 4.85 10.33
C LEU A 3 -5.53 5.26 10.84
N LEU A 4 -4.48 4.76 10.19
CA LEU A 4 -3.16 5.36 10.36
C LEU A 4 -3.21 6.85 10.03
N PRO A 5 -2.50 7.71 10.77
CA PRO A 5 -2.46 9.15 10.49
C PRO A 5 -2.11 9.46 9.04
N GLN A 6 -1.15 8.74 8.47
CA GLN A 6 -0.73 8.87 7.08
C GLN A 6 -1.82 8.37 6.12
N SER A 7 -2.53 7.29 6.43
CA SER A 7 -3.66 6.86 5.59
C SER A 7 -4.82 7.86 5.62
N ARG A 8 -5.08 8.51 6.77
CA ARG A 8 -6.06 9.60 6.86
C ARG A 8 -5.65 10.81 6.02
N GLU A 9 -4.40 11.23 6.16
CA GLU A 9 -3.84 12.32 5.36
C GLU A 9 -3.88 12.01 3.86
N ALA A 10 -3.56 10.78 3.47
CA ALA A 10 -3.66 10.33 2.08
C ALA A 10 -5.11 10.34 1.58
N LEU A 11 -6.09 9.93 2.40
CA LEU A 11 -7.51 10.00 2.04
C LEU A 11 -7.98 11.45 1.85
N ASP A 12 -7.54 12.38 2.71
CA ASP A 12 -7.85 13.81 2.58
C ASP A 12 -7.23 14.42 1.31
N GLU A 13 -6.08 13.90 0.87
CA GLU A 13 -5.33 14.37 -0.29
C GLU A 13 -5.73 13.73 -1.62
N TYR A 14 -6.18 12.48 -1.58
CA TYR A 14 -6.74 11.77 -2.71
C TYR A 14 -8.04 12.52 -3.07
N VAL A 15 -8.17 13.00 -4.30
CA VAL A 15 -9.35 13.75 -4.76
C VAL A 15 -9.83 13.08 -6.03
N THR A 16 -10.59 12.01 -5.85
CA THR A 16 -11.27 11.29 -6.94
C THR A 16 -12.77 11.38 -6.73
N PRO A 17 -13.60 11.33 -7.79
CA PRO A 17 -15.06 11.29 -7.65
C PRO A 17 -15.58 10.05 -6.90
N THR A 18 -14.72 9.08 -6.59
CA THR A 18 -14.98 7.85 -5.83
C THR A 18 -14.56 7.96 -4.35
N LEU A 19 -14.16 9.13 -3.86
CA LEU A 19 -13.58 9.30 -2.51
C LEU A 19 -14.45 8.79 -1.36
N ASP A 20 -15.77 8.97 -1.48
CA ASP A 20 -16.73 8.49 -0.47
C ASP A 20 -16.78 6.95 -0.38
N ASP A 21 -16.13 6.24 -1.32
CA ASP A 21 -16.15 4.78 -1.39
C ASP A 21 -14.93 4.13 -0.70
N VAL A 22 -13.74 4.76 -0.65
CA VAL A 22 -12.53 4.08 -0.14
C VAL A 22 -12.56 3.92 1.38
N GLU A 23 -12.89 4.97 2.14
CA GLU A 23 -13.02 4.82 3.60
C GLU A 23 -14.19 3.88 3.95
N ALA A 24 -15.31 3.99 3.24
CA ALA A 24 -16.45 3.10 3.42
C ALA A 24 -16.08 1.64 3.14
N LEU A 25 -15.35 1.37 2.06
CA LEU A 25 -14.83 0.07 1.69
C LEU A 25 -13.89 -0.48 2.78
N LEU A 26 -12.96 0.34 3.27
CA LEU A 26 -12.07 -0.02 4.39
C LEU A 26 -12.88 -0.46 5.62
N ARG A 27 -13.96 0.26 5.96
CA ARG A 27 -14.84 -0.10 7.09
C ARG A 27 -15.64 -1.38 6.84
N VAL A 28 -16.09 -1.61 5.61
CA VAL A 28 -16.77 -2.86 5.24
C VAL A 28 -15.81 -4.05 5.37
N ILE A 29 -14.58 -3.92 4.84
CA ILE A 29 -13.55 -4.95 4.93
C ILE A 29 -13.15 -5.19 6.38
N GLU A 30 -12.90 -4.14 7.17
CA GLU A 30 -12.65 -4.23 8.63
C GLU A 30 -13.76 -5.02 9.31
N GLY A 31 -15.01 -4.66 9.05
CA GLY A 31 -16.17 -5.31 9.65
C GLY A 31 -16.22 -6.80 9.35
N TRP A 32 -15.94 -7.21 8.13
CA TRP A 32 -15.88 -8.64 7.77
C TRP A 32 -14.67 -9.34 8.35
N ALA A 33 -13.48 -8.73 8.24
CA ALA A 33 -12.24 -9.28 8.76
C ALA A 33 -12.33 -9.55 10.27
N VAL A 34 -12.84 -8.60 11.06
CA VAL A 34 -12.99 -8.76 12.53
C VAL A 34 -14.08 -9.77 12.88
N ARG A 35 -15.14 -9.90 12.06
CA ARG A 35 -16.18 -10.91 12.29
C ARG A 35 -15.68 -12.33 12.07
N THR A 36 -14.93 -12.56 11.00
CA THR A 36 -14.38 -13.88 10.66
C THR A 36 -13.10 -14.18 11.46
N VAL A 37 -12.28 -13.16 11.72
CA VAL A 37 -11.02 -13.24 12.47
C VAL A 37 -11.02 -12.22 13.61
N PRO A 38 -11.58 -12.57 14.79
CA PRO A 38 -11.59 -11.69 15.96
C PRO A 38 -10.19 -11.26 16.44
N GLU A 39 -9.16 -12.03 16.09
CA GLU A 39 -7.76 -11.75 16.40
C GLU A 39 -7.09 -10.77 15.41
N CYS A 40 -7.83 -10.30 14.40
CA CYS A 40 -7.36 -9.33 13.40
C CYS A 40 -7.11 -7.97 14.07
N VAL A 41 -5.88 -7.47 13.96
CA VAL A 41 -5.41 -6.24 14.60
C VAL A 41 -5.06 -5.12 13.61
N ALA A 42 -4.93 -5.45 12.32
CA ALA A 42 -4.81 -4.46 11.26
C ALA A 42 -5.38 -4.97 9.94
N VAL A 43 -5.78 -4.04 9.09
CA VAL A 43 -6.26 -4.24 7.73
C VAL A 43 -5.58 -3.21 6.85
N SER A 44 -4.95 -3.63 5.77
CA SER A 44 -4.48 -2.73 4.71
C SER A 44 -5.18 -3.06 3.39
N VAL A 45 -5.49 -2.03 2.63
CA VAL A 45 -6.05 -2.16 1.28
C VAL A 45 -5.16 -1.40 0.33
N THR A 46 -4.64 -2.09 -0.68
CA THR A 46 -3.88 -1.51 -1.78
C THR A 46 -4.79 -1.34 -2.99
N LEU A 47 -4.99 -0.11 -3.47
CA LEU A 47 -5.57 0.18 -4.77
C LEU A 47 -4.47 0.03 -5.83
N LEU A 48 -4.59 -0.98 -6.69
CA LEU A 48 -3.50 -1.35 -7.61
C LEU A 48 -3.35 -0.40 -8.80
N GLU A 49 -4.42 0.30 -9.17
CA GLU A 49 -4.38 1.26 -10.26
C GLU A 49 -3.55 2.51 -9.90
N ASP A 50 -3.69 2.98 -8.68
CA ASP A 50 -3.02 4.19 -8.18
C ASP A 50 -1.73 3.91 -7.39
N ASP A 51 -1.45 2.62 -7.11
CA ASP A 51 -0.37 2.17 -6.24
C ASP A 51 -0.44 2.82 -4.83
N LEU A 52 -1.66 2.98 -4.31
CA LEU A 52 -1.93 3.59 -3.01
C LEU A 52 -2.37 2.55 -2.01
N THR A 53 -1.87 2.66 -0.78
CA THR A 53 -2.21 1.75 0.32
C THR A 53 -2.79 2.53 1.48
N PHE A 54 -3.90 2.03 2.03
CA PHE A 54 -4.56 2.60 3.19
C PHE A 54 -4.68 1.53 4.28
N THR A 55 -4.45 1.92 5.53
CA THR A 55 -4.39 0.98 6.65
C THR A 55 -5.26 1.43 7.82
N LEU A 56 -6.03 0.48 8.34
CA LEU A 56 -6.69 0.50 9.64
C LEU A 56 -5.92 -0.37 10.64
N VAL A 57 -5.73 0.11 11.87
CA VAL A 57 -5.04 -0.61 12.96
C VAL A 57 -5.77 -0.47 14.28
N ASP A 58 -5.67 -1.46 15.16
CA ASP A 58 -6.23 -1.37 16.53
C ASP A 58 -5.38 -0.52 17.48
N ASP A 59 -4.06 -0.46 17.26
CA ASP A 59 -3.13 0.38 17.99
C ASP A 59 -2.19 1.13 17.03
N VAL A 60 -2.46 2.43 16.84
CA VAL A 60 -1.66 3.32 15.98
C VAL A 60 -0.20 3.42 16.45
N SER A 61 0.03 3.42 17.77
CA SER A 61 1.38 3.55 18.32
C SER A 61 2.21 2.28 18.11
N ALA A 62 1.57 1.11 18.09
CA ALA A 62 2.22 -0.14 17.71
C ALA A 62 2.54 -0.16 16.21
N ALA A 63 1.61 0.27 15.37
CA ALA A 63 1.78 0.26 13.91
C ALA A 63 2.88 1.20 13.42
N GLN A 64 3.02 2.40 13.99
CA GLN A 64 4.11 3.32 13.62
C GLN A 64 5.50 2.78 13.99
N ARG A 65 5.60 1.99 15.06
CA ARG A 65 6.85 1.29 15.41
C ARG A 65 7.19 0.19 14.42
N LEU A 66 6.19 -0.43 13.81
CA LEU A 66 6.33 -1.49 12.81
C LEU A 66 6.76 -0.97 11.44
N ALA A 67 6.23 0.18 11.05
CA ALA A 67 6.53 0.78 9.76
C ALA A 67 7.83 1.61 9.77
N SER A 68 8.31 2.02 10.96
CA SER A 68 9.68 2.49 11.13
C SER A 68 10.68 1.38 10.78
N PRO A 69 11.62 1.59 9.84
CA PRO A 69 12.59 0.56 9.51
C PRO A 69 13.42 0.21 10.75
N PRO A 70 13.71 -1.08 10.99
CA PRO A 70 14.67 -1.45 12.01
C PRO A 70 15.99 -0.73 11.72
N ARG A 71 16.61 -0.16 12.76
CA ARG A 71 17.87 0.59 12.63
C ARG A 71 19.05 -0.37 12.47
N THR A 72 19.06 -1.15 11.40
CA THR A 72 20.21 -2.00 11.03
C THR A 72 20.09 -2.44 9.57
N ASP A 73 21.24 -2.80 8.99
CA ASP A 73 21.58 -3.29 7.63
C ASP A 73 20.72 -4.46 7.06
N GLU A 74 19.41 -4.44 7.29
CA GLU A 74 18.51 -5.59 7.09
C GLU A 74 17.96 -5.70 5.67
N SER A 75 18.05 -4.65 4.86
CA SER A 75 17.68 -4.71 3.44
C SER A 75 18.51 -5.73 2.66
N GLU A 76 19.72 -6.06 3.12
CA GLU A 76 20.58 -7.08 2.50
C GLU A 76 20.26 -8.53 2.94
N ARG A 77 19.43 -8.74 3.98
CA ARG A 77 19.15 -10.09 4.50
C ARG A 77 17.95 -10.80 3.86
N PHE A 78 17.10 -10.08 3.13
CA PHE A 78 15.94 -10.68 2.47
C PHE A 78 16.31 -11.79 1.48
N ASP A 79 17.47 -11.68 0.83
CA ASP A 79 17.93 -12.67 -0.16
C ASP A 79 18.65 -13.87 0.49
N LEU A 80 19.09 -13.74 1.74
CA LEU A 80 19.90 -14.77 2.42
C LEU A 80 19.07 -15.90 3.03
N HIS A 81 17.78 -15.68 3.27
CA HIS A 81 16.93 -16.64 3.97
C HIS A 81 15.95 -17.38 3.08
N ALA A 82 15.88 -17.13 1.76
CA ALA A 82 14.86 -17.70 0.87
C ALA A 82 14.71 -19.24 0.96
N LEU A 83 15.73 -19.98 1.46
CA LEU A 83 15.70 -21.43 1.70
C LEU A 83 16.02 -21.84 3.16
N ASP A 84 16.14 -20.89 4.09
CA ASP A 84 16.51 -21.10 5.49
C ASP A 84 15.26 -21.00 6.38
N GLU A 85 14.62 -22.13 6.65
CA GLU A 85 13.39 -22.21 7.44
C GLU A 85 13.57 -21.67 8.87
N ASP A 86 14.75 -21.81 9.46
CA ASP A 86 15.07 -21.30 10.79
C ASP A 86 15.23 -19.77 10.77
N GLY A 87 15.92 -19.22 9.76
CA GLY A 87 16.02 -17.77 9.55
C GLY A 87 14.69 -17.12 9.20
N TRP A 88 13.83 -17.80 8.43
CA TRP A 88 12.44 -17.38 8.22
C TRP A 88 11.64 -17.37 9.52
N ALA A 89 11.76 -18.42 10.34
CA ALA A 89 11.05 -18.52 11.62
C ALA A 89 11.55 -17.50 12.66
N GLU A 90 12.84 -17.17 12.66
CA GLU A 90 13.44 -16.16 13.53
C GLU A 90 12.99 -14.75 13.12
N MET A 91 13.06 -14.42 11.83
CA MET A 91 12.49 -13.17 11.29
C MET A 91 10.99 -13.04 11.61
N ALA A 92 10.22 -14.11 11.39
CA ALA A 92 8.80 -14.14 11.73
C ALA A 92 8.56 -13.95 13.24
N ARG A 93 9.42 -14.49 14.12
CA ARG A 93 9.33 -14.30 15.58
C ARG A 93 9.70 -12.88 16.03
N GLU A 94 10.77 -12.30 15.49
CA GLU A 94 11.17 -10.92 15.80
C GLU A 94 10.06 -9.93 15.41
N ARG A 95 9.38 -10.20 14.30
CA ARG A 95 8.25 -9.41 13.81
C ARG A 95 6.94 -9.70 14.53
N ALA A 96 6.73 -10.94 15.00
CA ALA A 96 5.67 -11.29 15.93
C ALA A 96 5.75 -10.57 17.27
N PHE A 97 6.96 -10.15 17.68
CA PHE A 97 7.18 -9.37 18.89
C PHE A 97 6.49 -8.00 18.89
N ALA A 98 6.03 -7.53 17.73
CA ALA A 98 5.27 -6.29 17.58
C ALA A 98 3.74 -6.46 17.65
N GLY A 99 3.26 -7.66 18.00
CA GLY A 99 1.82 -7.94 18.20
C GLY A 99 1.10 -8.48 16.97
N ILE A 100 1.82 -8.81 15.88
CA ILE A 100 1.26 -9.46 14.67
C ILE A 100 1.99 -10.78 14.45
N ALA A 101 1.31 -11.91 14.67
CA ALA A 101 1.89 -13.23 14.56
C ALA A 101 1.48 -14.02 13.30
N SER A 102 0.56 -13.50 12.48
CA SER A 102 0.26 -14.04 11.16
C SER A 102 -0.31 -12.96 10.23
N THR A 103 -0.13 -13.16 8.91
CA THR A 103 -0.70 -12.28 7.88
C THR A 103 -1.37 -13.10 6.77
N VAL A 104 -2.29 -12.47 6.03
CA VAL A 104 -2.81 -13.03 4.77
C VAL A 104 -3.05 -11.90 3.78
N SER A 105 -2.65 -12.12 2.53
CA SER A 105 -2.91 -11.24 1.40
C SER A 105 -3.96 -11.87 0.51
N ILE A 106 -4.99 -11.11 0.16
CA ILE A 106 -6.17 -11.56 -0.56
C ILE A 106 -6.44 -10.59 -1.72
N PRO A 107 -6.16 -10.98 -2.97
CA PRO A 107 -6.43 -10.15 -4.14
C PRO A 107 -7.91 -10.19 -4.51
N VAL A 108 -8.48 -9.03 -4.83
CA VAL A 108 -9.86 -8.90 -5.32
C VAL A 108 -9.85 -8.63 -6.82
N VAL A 109 -10.66 -9.40 -7.54
CA VAL A 109 -10.71 -9.42 -9.00
C VAL A 109 -12.05 -8.87 -9.48
N GLU A 110 -11.99 -7.91 -10.38
CA GLU A 110 -13.15 -7.35 -11.07
C GLU A 110 -12.96 -7.49 -12.58
N HIS A 111 -13.98 -7.97 -13.29
CA HIS A 111 -13.92 -8.16 -14.75
C HIS A 111 -12.67 -8.93 -15.26
N GLY A 112 -12.13 -9.85 -14.46
CA GLY A 112 -10.94 -10.63 -14.80
C GLY A 112 -9.60 -9.93 -14.57
N ARG A 113 -9.58 -8.75 -13.94
CA ARG A 113 -8.38 -8.01 -13.54
C ARG A 113 -8.33 -7.86 -12.03
N VAL A 114 -7.16 -8.02 -11.42
CA VAL A 114 -6.97 -7.68 -10.00
C VAL A 114 -7.04 -6.16 -9.86
N VAL A 115 -7.98 -5.67 -9.06
CA VAL A 115 -8.21 -4.23 -8.86
C VAL A 115 -7.68 -3.72 -7.52
N LEU A 116 -7.71 -4.57 -6.50
CA LEU A 116 -7.21 -4.25 -5.17
C LEU A 116 -6.63 -5.48 -4.47
N ASN A 117 -5.77 -5.24 -3.49
CA ASN A 117 -5.24 -6.27 -2.59
C ASN A 117 -5.62 -5.94 -1.15
N ILE A 118 -6.09 -6.94 -0.41
CA ILE A 118 -6.43 -6.82 1.01
C ILE A 118 -5.41 -7.59 1.82
N ASP A 119 -4.73 -6.92 2.74
CA ASP A 119 -3.75 -7.52 3.64
C ASP A 119 -4.29 -7.46 5.07
N LEU A 120 -4.48 -8.62 5.69
CA LEU A 120 -4.96 -8.76 7.06
C LEU A 120 -3.83 -9.21 7.98
N TYR A 121 -3.83 -8.70 9.20
CA TYR A 121 -2.80 -8.95 10.19
C TYR A 121 -3.46 -9.39 11.50
N ALA A 122 -3.02 -10.50 12.07
CA ALA A 122 -3.60 -11.04 13.29
C ALA A 122 -2.56 -11.23 14.40
N SER A 123 -3.01 -11.08 15.64
CA SER A 123 -2.16 -11.16 16.84
C SER A 123 -1.77 -12.58 17.25
N THR A 124 -2.45 -13.58 16.71
CA THR A 124 -2.18 -14.99 17.00
C THR A 124 -1.55 -15.70 15.79
N PRO A 125 -0.65 -16.67 16.03
CA PRO A 125 -0.21 -17.56 14.97
C PRO A 125 -1.41 -18.29 14.38
N HIS A 126 -1.37 -18.55 13.07
CA HIS A 126 -2.38 -19.36 12.39
C HIS A 126 -3.82 -18.83 12.42
N ALA A 127 -4.04 -17.54 12.73
CA ALA A 127 -5.39 -16.96 12.87
C ALA A 127 -6.29 -17.15 11.64
N PHE A 128 -5.69 -17.25 10.46
CA PHE A 128 -6.39 -17.40 9.18
C PHE A 128 -6.64 -18.86 8.76
N HIS A 129 -6.16 -19.86 9.51
CA HIS A 129 -6.33 -21.27 9.14
C HIS A 129 -7.82 -21.64 9.13
N ASP A 130 -8.24 -22.35 8.08
CA ASP A 130 -9.64 -22.74 7.83
C ASP A 130 -10.64 -21.58 7.71
N ARG A 131 -10.15 -20.33 7.61
CA ARG A 131 -10.98 -19.10 7.50
C ARG A 131 -10.78 -18.36 6.17
N ILE A 132 -9.78 -18.76 5.36
CA ILE A 132 -9.46 -18.11 4.09
C ILE A 132 -10.65 -18.20 3.13
N ASP A 133 -11.27 -19.38 3.00
CA ASP A 133 -12.40 -19.56 2.08
C ASP A 133 -13.57 -18.64 2.46
N GLU A 134 -13.88 -18.53 3.75
CA GLU A 134 -14.93 -17.62 4.25
C GLU A 134 -14.58 -16.14 3.97
N LEU A 135 -13.33 -15.73 4.22
CA LEU A 135 -12.87 -14.37 3.93
C LEU A 135 -12.96 -14.06 2.44
N VAL A 136 -12.54 -14.98 1.59
CA VAL A 136 -12.54 -14.84 0.14
C VAL A 136 -13.98 -14.71 -0.38
N ASP A 137 -14.88 -15.62 0.01
CA ASP A 137 -16.28 -15.61 -0.41
C ASP A 137 -16.97 -14.31 -0.01
N THR A 138 -16.69 -13.84 1.21
CA THR A 138 -17.30 -12.66 1.79
C THR A 138 -16.80 -11.36 1.17
N LEU A 139 -15.51 -11.29 0.87
CA LEU A 139 -14.85 -10.10 0.32
C LEU A 139 -14.93 -10.05 -1.22
N GLY A 140 -15.57 -11.04 -1.86
CA GLY A 140 -15.63 -11.15 -3.32
C GLY A 140 -14.24 -11.34 -3.95
N ALA A 141 -13.33 -11.96 -3.20
CA ALA A 141 -11.94 -12.05 -3.56
C ALA A 141 -11.63 -13.31 -4.39
N TRP A 142 -10.41 -13.39 -4.91
CA TRP A 142 -9.97 -14.52 -5.70
C TRP A 142 -9.21 -15.53 -4.84
N GLN A 143 -9.87 -16.67 -4.55
CA GLN A 143 -9.34 -17.72 -3.66
C GLN A 143 -7.94 -18.20 -4.04
N ALA A 144 -7.69 -18.46 -5.33
CA ALA A 144 -6.41 -19.02 -5.78
C ALA A 144 -5.24 -18.03 -5.68
N GLY A 145 -5.52 -16.74 -5.45
CA GLY A 145 -4.52 -15.72 -5.19
C GLY A 145 -4.29 -15.43 -3.71
N ALA A 146 -5.04 -16.06 -2.79
CA ALA A 146 -4.87 -15.83 -1.37
C ALA A 146 -3.59 -16.49 -0.84
N VAL A 147 -2.73 -15.71 -0.18
CA VAL A 147 -1.43 -16.18 0.31
C VAL A 147 -1.27 -15.80 1.77
N THR A 148 -1.09 -16.80 2.64
CA THR A 148 -0.73 -16.60 4.05
C THR A 148 0.73 -16.22 4.19
N ASN A 149 1.06 -15.39 5.17
CA ASN A 149 2.41 -14.91 5.47
C ASN A 149 3.05 -14.11 4.32
N ALA A 150 2.23 -13.54 3.44
CA ALA A 150 2.68 -12.79 2.28
C ALA A 150 3.31 -11.43 2.63
N ASP A 151 2.86 -10.78 3.70
CA ASP A 151 3.43 -9.50 4.16
C ASP A 151 3.98 -9.55 5.59
N LEU A 152 4.78 -10.58 5.88
CA LEU A 152 5.66 -10.56 7.07
C LEU A 152 6.68 -9.41 6.97
N GLY A 153 6.94 -8.96 5.75
CA GLY A 153 7.70 -7.75 5.39
C GLY A 153 7.19 -6.48 6.08
N PHE A 154 5.88 -6.40 6.38
CA PHE A 154 5.16 -5.17 6.68
C PHE A 154 5.40 -4.08 5.62
N ASP A 155 5.68 -4.49 4.38
CA ASP A 155 5.90 -3.61 3.24
C ASP A 155 4.64 -2.81 2.94
N THR A 156 3.47 -3.42 3.12
CA THR A 156 2.18 -2.75 2.91
C THR A 156 1.94 -1.67 3.95
N LEU A 157 2.28 -1.92 5.23
CA LEU A 157 2.22 -0.88 6.27
C LEU A 157 3.14 0.30 5.94
N ARG A 158 4.37 0.03 5.47
CA ARG A 158 5.29 1.09 5.02
C ARG A 158 4.78 1.83 3.80
N ARG A 159 4.16 1.13 2.84
CA ARG A 159 3.53 1.76 1.68
C ARG A 159 2.42 2.72 2.12
N ALA A 160 1.63 2.35 3.12
CA ALA A 160 0.59 3.21 3.68
C ALA A 160 1.15 4.46 4.37
N GLU A 161 2.30 4.35 5.06
CA GLU A 161 2.97 5.53 5.64
C GLU A 161 3.52 6.49 4.59
N ALA A 162 3.99 5.97 3.46
CA ALA A 162 4.53 6.76 2.37
C ALA A 162 3.46 7.30 1.40
N ALA A 163 2.18 6.91 1.57
CA ALA A 163 1.10 7.26 0.66
C ALA A 163 0.87 8.78 0.52
N PRO A 164 0.85 9.59 1.61
CA PRO A 164 0.69 11.05 1.48
C PRO A 164 1.77 11.70 0.63
N GLU A 165 3.02 11.30 0.84
CA GLU A 165 4.13 11.90 0.10
C GLU A 165 4.08 11.53 -1.38
N ARG A 166 3.75 10.27 -1.69
CA ARG A 166 3.51 9.83 -3.08
C ARG A 166 2.42 10.65 -3.76
N LEU A 167 1.31 10.92 -3.07
CA LEU A 167 0.21 11.73 -3.60
C LEU A 167 0.64 13.18 -3.88
N ARG A 168 1.45 13.77 -3.00
CA ARG A 168 2.01 15.12 -3.23
C ARG A 168 2.94 15.16 -4.42
N GLU A 169 3.84 14.18 -4.52
CA GLU A 169 4.76 14.06 -5.65
C GLU A 169 3.99 13.89 -6.97
N GLN A 170 3.00 13.00 -7.01
CA GLN A 170 2.11 12.82 -8.18
C GLN A 170 1.43 14.13 -8.56
N ARG A 171 0.83 14.85 -7.59
CA ARG A 171 0.17 16.14 -7.84
C ARG A 171 1.12 17.19 -8.42
N MET A 172 2.36 17.23 -7.95
CA MET A 172 3.37 18.12 -8.51
C MET A 172 3.70 17.78 -9.96
N VAL A 173 3.80 16.49 -10.28
CA VAL A 173 3.99 16.02 -11.66
C VAL A 173 2.78 16.42 -12.52
N ASP A 174 1.55 16.18 -12.06
CA ASP A 174 0.33 16.51 -12.80
C ASP A 174 0.21 18.01 -13.12
N VAL A 175 0.52 18.86 -12.15
CA VAL A 175 0.55 20.32 -12.36
C VAL A 175 1.61 20.69 -13.40
N ALA A 176 2.79 20.10 -13.34
CA ALA A 176 3.85 20.35 -14.32
C ALA A 176 3.44 19.88 -15.72
N VAL A 177 2.81 18.72 -15.83
CA VAL A 177 2.26 18.18 -17.09
C VAL A 177 1.22 19.15 -17.67
N GLY A 178 0.30 19.67 -16.84
CA GLY A 178 -0.68 20.67 -17.26
C GLY A 178 -0.03 21.96 -17.78
N LEU A 179 1.01 22.45 -17.11
CA LEU A 179 1.77 23.63 -17.55
C LEU A 179 2.50 23.37 -18.88
N VAL A 180 3.15 22.22 -19.03
CA VAL A 180 3.84 21.83 -20.27
C VAL A 180 2.84 21.72 -21.42
N ALA A 181 1.71 21.04 -21.21
CA ALA A 181 0.64 20.92 -22.19
C ALA A 181 0.14 22.30 -22.65
N ALA A 182 -0.19 23.18 -21.70
CA ALA A 182 -0.66 24.53 -21.98
C ALA A 182 0.37 25.38 -22.73
N ARG A 183 1.66 25.24 -22.40
CA ARG A 183 2.72 26.04 -23.01
C ARG A 183 3.09 25.59 -24.43
N THR A 184 3.01 24.29 -24.67
CA THR A 184 3.43 23.67 -25.95
C THR A 184 2.27 23.39 -26.89
N GLY A 185 1.02 23.51 -26.41
CA GLY A 185 -0.18 23.30 -27.22
C GLY A 185 -0.45 21.82 -27.51
N VAL A 186 0.01 20.91 -26.65
CA VAL A 186 -0.18 19.46 -26.77
C VAL A 186 -1.16 18.96 -25.71
N THR A 187 -1.57 17.70 -25.83
CA THR A 187 -2.42 17.03 -24.83
C THR A 187 -1.65 16.73 -23.54
N THR A 188 -2.36 16.48 -22.43
CA THR A 188 -1.74 16.08 -21.17
C THR A 188 -0.98 14.76 -21.28
N ASP A 189 -1.46 13.82 -22.10
CA ASP A 189 -0.79 12.54 -22.33
C ASP A 189 0.54 12.72 -23.07
N GLU A 190 0.56 13.57 -24.10
CA GLU A 190 1.79 13.94 -24.82
C GLU A 190 2.77 14.68 -23.91
N ALA A 191 2.27 15.62 -23.09
CA ALA A 191 3.09 16.34 -22.14
C ALA A 191 3.68 15.42 -21.05
N LEU A 192 2.92 14.45 -20.56
CA LEU A 192 3.41 13.44 -19.63
C LEU A 192 4.51 12.58 -20.27
N ALA A 193 4.33 12.15 -21.52
CA ALA A 193 5.37 11.44 -22.26
C ALA A 193 6.65 12.29 -22.39
N MET A 194 6.52 13.59 -22.63
CA MET A 194 7.66 14.51 -22.68
C MET A 194 8.38 14.65 -21.33
N VAL A 195 7.65 14.73 -20.21
CA VAL A 195 8.23 14.78 -18.86
C VAL A 195 8.99 13.49 -18.56
N ARG A 196 8.38 12.33 -18.85
CA ARG A 196 9.02 11.00 -18.69
C ARG A 196 10.29 10.85 -19.51
N GLU A 197 10.26 11.26 -20.77
CA GLU A 197 11.43 11.21 -21.64
C GLU A 197 12.53 12.18 -21.18
N ALA A 198 12.17 13.34 -20.66
CA ALA A 198 13.14 14.27 -20.07
C ALA A 198 13.80 13.68 -18.82
N ALA A 199 13.01 13.06 -17.94
CA ALA A 199 13.49 12.40 -16.73
C ALA A 199 14.46 11.27 -17.06
N HIS A 200 14.07 10.40 -18.01
CA HIS A 200 14.88 9.29 -18.47
C HIS A 200 16.22 9.74 -19.07
N ARG A 201 16.20 10.72 -19.99
CA ARG A 201 17.44 11.24 -20.61
C ARG A 201 18.38 11.91 -19.61
N ALA A 202 17.84 12.54 -18.58
CA ALA A 202 18.63 13.20 -17.55
C ALA A 202 19.06 12.24 -16.41
N GLY A 203 18.52 11.02 -16.37
CA GLY A 203 18.80 10.06 -15.30
C GLY A 203 18.28 10.51 -13.93
N ILE A 204 17.16 11.23 -13.91
CA ILE A 204 16.54 11.80 -12.70
C ILE A 204 15.08 11.37 -12.59
N ALA A 205 14.47 11.57 -11.42
CA ALA A 205 13.07 11.25 -11.20
C ALA A 205 12.13 12.27 -11.89
N GLU A 206 10.92 11.83 -12.26
CA GLU A 206 9.89 12.67 -12.90
C GLU A 206 9.57 13.91 -12.04
N ILE A 207 9.52 13.77 -10.72
CA ILE A 207 9.30 14.88 -9.78
C ILE A 207 10.36 15.98 -9.91
N GLN A 208 11.62 15.61 -10.17
CA GLN A 208 12.70 16.59 -10.33
C GLN A 208 12.54 17.38 -11.64
N VAL A 209 12.08 16.71 -12.71
CA VAL A 209 11.70 17.39 -13.95
C VAL A 209 10.49 18.30 -13.73
N ALA A 210 9.49 17.83 -13.00
CA ALA A 210 8.30 18.59 -12.68
C ALA A 210 8.61 19.87 -11.91
N MET A 211 9.49 19.80 -10.89
CA MET A 211 9.97 20.98 -10.17
C MET A 211 10.62 22.02 -11.08
N VAL A 212 11.47 21.57 -12.00
CA VAL A 212 12.13 22.47 -12.97
C VAL A 212 11.10 23.07 -13.92
N ALA A 213 10.20 22.26 -14.46
CA ALA A 213 9.15 22.72 -15.37
C ALA A 213 8.25 23.77 -14.71
N GLN A 214 7.81 23.55 -13.47
CA GLN A 214 7.05 24.54 -12.71
C GLN A 214 7.85 25.84 -12.51
N SER A 215 9.13 25.76 -12.16
CA SER A 215 9.96 26.96 -11.95
C SER A 215 10.17 27.81 -13.20
N LEU A 216 10.11 27.20 -14.38
CA LEU A 216 10.33 27.86 -15.68
C LEU A 216 9.05 28.30 -16.37
N LEU A 217 7.91 27.70 -16.03
CA LEU A 217 6.63 27.85 -16.73
C LEU A 217 5.52 28.49 -15.89
N ALA A 218 5.68 28.56 -14.57
CA ALA A 218 4.81 29.35 -13.69
C ALA A 218 5.11 30.85 -13.81
#